data_AF-A0AAV8WZQ5-F1
#
_entry.id   AF-A0AAV8WZQ5-F1
#
_cell.length_a   1.000
_cell.length_b   1.000
_cell.length_c   1.000
_cell.angle_alpha   90.00
_cell.angle_beta   90.00
_cell.angle_gamma   90.00
#
_symmetry.space_group_name_H-M   'P 1'
#
loop_
_entity.id
_entity.type
_entity.pdbx_description
1 polymer ?
#
loop_
_entity_poly.entity_id
_entity_poly.type
_entity_poly.pdbx_seq_one_letter_code
_entity_poly.pdbx_strand_id
1 'polypeptide(L)' 'MACLNVVTSRGVQLAALFMKGVDMALLANDACGAPLPWLMCCPWLYFDGKLFHYTLTRSAHAKKYFGGL' A
#
# COMPACT_ATOMS: atom_id res chain seq x y z
N MET A 1 -4.06 -7.78 20.27
CA MET A 1 -2.76 -7.96 19.58
C MET A 1 -2.91 -9.10 18.59
N ALA A 2 -3.44 -8.84 17.39
CA ALA A 2 -3.58 -9.89 16.37
C ALA A 2 -2.19 -10.18 15.80
N CYS A 3 -1.72 -11.42 15.91
CA CYS A 3 -0.51 -11.89 15.24
C CYS A 3 -0.67 -11.62 13.74
N LEU A 4 0.17 -10.76 13.17
CA LEU A 4 0.15 -10.54 11.72
C LEU A 4 0.56 -11.87 11.08
N ASN A 5 -0.40 -12.54 10.44
CA ASN A 5 -0.16 -13.76 9.67
C ASN A 5 0.99 -13.54 8.67
N VAL A 6 1.59 -14.64 8.21
CA VAL A 6 2.69 -14.65 7.25
C VAL A 6 2.52 -13.58 6.16
N VAL A 7 3.56 -12.78 5.94
CA VAL A 7 3.56 -11.78 4.87
C VAL A 7 3.67 -12.52 3.54
N THR A 8 2.63 -12.41 2.70
CA THR A 8 2.59 -13.10 1.40
C THR A 8 3.45 -12.36 0.37
N SER A 9 4.05 -13.10 -0.57
CA SER A 9 4.82 -12.52 -1.68
C SER A 9 4.02 -11.50 -2.48
N ARG A 10 2.73 -11.79 -2.74
CA ARG A 10 1.80 -10.85 -3.38
C ARG A 10 1.64 -9.55 -2.57
N GLY A 11 1.51 -9.66 -1.25
CA GLY A 11 1.44 -8.50 -0.37
C GLY A 11 2.69 -7.62 -0.47
N VAL A 12 3.87 -8.24 -0.48
CA VAL A 12 5.15 -7.53 -0.66
C VAL A 12 5.22 -6.84 -2.01
N GLN A 13 4.90 -7.55 -3.10
CA GLN A 13 4.97 -6.99 -4.46
C GLN A 13 4.02 -5.80 -4.64
N LEU A 14 2.80 -5.88 -4.11
CA LEU A 14 1.83 -4.79 -4.19
C LEU A 14 2.24 -3.58 -3.33
N ALA A 15 2.74 -3.81 -2.12
CA ALA A 15 3.26 -2.74 -1.27
C ALA A 15 4.49 -2.06 -1.92
N ALA A 16 5.38 -2.85 -2.52
CA ALA A 16 6.54 -2.33 -3.25
C ALA A 16 6.10 -1.49 -4.46
N LEU A 17 5.12 -1.95 -5.24
CA LEU A 17 4.58 -1.19 -6.36
C LEU A 17 3.96 0.14 -5.91
N PHE A 18 3.21 0.14 -4.80
CA PHE A 18 2.65 1.35 -4.21
C PHE A 18 3.76 2.35 -3.84
N MET A 19 4.80 1.90 -3.12
CA MET A 19 5.92 2.77 -2.73
C MET A 19 6.69 3.30 -3.94
N LYS A 20 6.86 2.50 -5.00
CA LYS A 20 7.42 3.00 -6.26
C LYS A 20 6.56 4.09 -6.90
N GLY A 21 5.24 3.99 -6.81
CA GLY A 21 4.33 5.05 -7.25
C GLY A 21 4.50 6.33 -6.43
N VAL A 22 4.65 6.21 -5.11
CA VAL A 22 4.96 7.34 -4.22
C VAL A 22 6.26 8.01 -4.60
N ASP A 23 7.35 7.24 -4.77
CA ASP A 23 8.66 7.76 -5.19
C ASP A 23 8.54 8.57 -6.49
N MET A 24 7.78 8.05 -7.46
CA MET A 24 7.58 8.73 -8.75
C MET A 24 6.72 9.99 -8.63
N ALA A 25 5.70 9.99 -7.77
CA ALA A 25 4.90 11.18 -7.50
C ALA A 25 5.74 12.28 -6.84
N LEU A 26 6.64 11.91 -5.92
CA LEU A 26 7.58 12.84 -5.29
C LEU A 26 8.59 13.40 -6.30
N LEU A 27 9.14 12.55 -7.17
CA LEU A 27 10.00 12.99 -8.26
C LEU A 27 9.31 14.03 -9.15
N ALA A 28 8.05 13.80 -9.51
CA ALA A 28 7.26 14.75 -10.30
C ALA A 28 6.98 16.05 -9.53
N ASN A 29 6.68 15.96 -8.23
CA ASN A 29 6.53 17.13 -7.36
C ASN A 29 7.79 17.99 -7.36
N ASP A 30 8.97 17.39 -7.17
CA ASP A 30 10.24 18.11 -7.11
C ASP A 30 10.61 18.73 -8.47
N ALA A 31 10.33 18.01 -9.57
CA ALA A 31 10.50 18.55 -10.92
C ALA A 31 9.61 19.77 -11.20
N CYS A 32 8.49 19.90 -10.50
CA CYS A 32 7.56 21.04 -10.58
C CYS A 32 7.85 22.15 -9.54
N GLY A 33 8.98 22.09 -8.84
CA GLY A 33 9.34 23.09 -7.82
C GLY A 33 8.68 22.87 -6.46
N ALA A 34 8.28 21.64 -6.15
CA ALA A 34 7.67 21.21 -4.90
C ALA A 34 6.39 21.98 -4.48
N PRO A 35 5.33 21.99 -5.33
CA PRO A 35 4.08 22.67 -5.01
C PRO A 35 3.26 21.97 -3.91
N LEU A 36 3.50 20.69 -3.63
CA LEU A 36 2.78 19.95 -2.58
C LEU A 36 3.36 20.22 -1.18
N PRO A 37 2.50 20.34 -0.16
CA PRO A 37 2.94 20.42 1.23
C PRO A 37 3.75 19.19 1.65
N TRP A 38 4.82 19.40 2.41
CA TRP A 38 5.73 18.33 2.86
C TRP A 38 5.01 17.19 3.62
N LEU A 39 3.99 17.50 4.42
CA LEU A 39 3.21 16.46 5.11
C LEU A 39 2.55 15.49 4.12
N MET A 40 2.14 15.94 2.94
CA MET A 40 1.55 15.05 1.93
C MET A 40 2.58 14.16 1.23
N CYS A 41 3.86 14.54 1.30
CA CYS A 41 4.94 13.77 0.71
C CYS A 41 5.37 12.57 1.58
N CYS A 42 4.98 12.56 2.85
CA CYS A 42 5.42 11.62 3.85
C CYS A 42 4.60 10.30 3.82
N PRO A 43 5.13 9.18 3.28
CA PRO A 43 4.35 7.94 3.15
C PRO A 43 3.84 7.37 4.47
N TRP A 44 4.53 7.65 5.57
CA TRP A 44 4.11 7.22 6.92
C TRP A 44 2.78 7.84 7.38
N LEU A 45 2.32 8.93 6.77
CA LEU A 45 1.05 9.56 7.12
C LEU A 45 -0.17 8.96 6.39
N TYR A 46 0.05 8.16 5.34
CA TYR A 46 -1.05 7.63 4.54
C TYR A 46 -0.92 6.14 4.19
N PHE A 47 0.20 5.48 4.49
CA PHE A 47 0.36 4.05 4.28
C PHE A 47 0.62 3.28 5.59
N ASP A 48 -0.39 2.54 6.05
CA ASP A 48 -0.27 1.57 7.15
C ASP A 48 -0.20 0.14 6.60
N GLY A 49 0.98 -0.48 6.72
CA GLY A 49 1.22 -1.85 6.27
C GLY A 49 0.36 -2.91 6.98
N LYS A 50 -0.05 -2.68 8.24
CA LYS A 50 -0.91 -3.61 8.99
C LYS A 50 -2.35 -3.56 8.46
N LEU A 51 -2.86 -2.35 8.24
CA LEU A 51 -4.19 -2.16 7.64
C LEU A 51 -4.23 -2.70 6.20
N PHE A 52 -3.16 -2.46 5.43
CA PHE A 52 -3.01 -3.02 4.09
C PHE A 52 -3.03 -4.55 4.11
N HIS A 53 -2.24 -5.18 4.98
CA HIS A 53 -2.17 -6.64 5.09
C HIS A 53 -3.50 -7.27 5.57
N TYR A 54 -4.17 -6.64 6.53
CA TYR A 54 -5.51 -7.03 6.98
C TYR A 54 -6.53 -6.98 5.83
N THR A 55 -6.54 -5.88 5.08
CA THR A 55 -7.43 -5.69 3.94
C THR A 55 -7.15 -6.71 2.84
N LEU A 56 -5.88 -6.92 2.51
CA LEU A 56 -5.45 -7.87 1.47
C LEU A 56 -5.85 -9.32 1.82
N THR A 57 -5.76 -9.69 3.09
CA THR A 57 -6.19 -11.01 3.58
C THR A 57 -7.70 -11.17 3.47
N ARG A 58 -8.46 -10.16 3.89
CA ARG A 58 -9.93 -10.15 3.79
C ARG A 58 -10.41 -10.24 2.33
N SER A 59 -9.79 -9.48 1.43
CA SER A 59 -10.11 -9.50 -0.01
C SER A 59 -9.80 -10.86 -0.65
N ALA A 60 -8.73 -11.54 -0.22
CA ALA A 60 -8.43 -12.89 -0.68
C ALA A 60 -9.54 -13.89 -0.29
N HIS A 61 -10.08 -13.76 0.93
CA HIS A 61 -11.15 -14.62 1.43
C HIS A 61 -12.49 -14.35 0.72
N ALA A 62 -12.85 -13.09 0.47
CA ALA A 62 -14.04 -12.74 -0.30
C ALA A 62 -14.03 -13.33 -1.72
N LYS A 63 -12.85 -13.33 -2.38
CA LYS A 63 -12.70 -13.92 -3.72
C LYS A 63 -12.95 -15.42 -3.73
N LYS A 64 -12.62 -16.13 -2.64
CA LYS A 64 -12.87 -17.57 -2.49
C LYS A 64 -14.37 -17.89 -2.50
N TYR A 65 -15.21 -17.02 -1.94
CA TYR A 65 -16.67 -17.22 -1.93
C TYR A 65 -17.35 -16.84 -3.25
N PHE A 66 -16.76 -15.94 -4.03
CA PHE A 66 -17.36 -15.48 -5.29
C PHE A 66 -16.88 -16.26 -6.52
N GLY A 67 -15.68 -16.84 -6.49
CA GLY A 67 -15.14 -17.66 -7.60
C GLY A 67 -15.39 -19.17 -7.47
N GLY A 68 -16.23 -19.58 -6.51
CA GLY A 68 -16.62 -20.97 -6.27
C GLY A 68 -18.09 -21.29 -6.65
N LEU A 69 -18.78 -20.34 -7.28
CA LEU A 69 -20.00 -20.52 -8.08
C LEU A 69 -19.60 -20.44 -9.56
#